data_AF-A0AAD5TTE2-F1
#
_entry.id   AF-A0AAD5TTE2-F1
#
_cell.length_a   1.000
_cell.length_b   1.000
_cell.length_c   1.000
_cell.angle_alpha   90.00
_cell.angle_beta   90.00
_cell.angle_gamma   90.00
#
_symmetry.space_group_name_H-M   'P 1'
#
loop_
_entity.id
_entity.type
_entity.pdbx_description
1 polymer ?
#
loop_
_entity_poly.entity_id
_entity_poly.type
_entity_poly.pdbx_seq_one_letter_code
_entity_poly.pdbx_strand_id
1 'polypeptide(L)'
;NSINENLSLQSEYDGEKRIDFSNSKPKDKDDLDQFKDLQNLFCSEFFPLPETSFRKVELNFNNFVKKGEKPLINQGSMFVIPLNDIVSNGIISGKSWEYTETLQMLAIMSRAASNGVNTPYFLDIGSNVGWFSTVMAALGYNVIAFDAMKSNALLFRSTLCENPKMMEKVTFINKG
;
A
#
# COMPACT_ATOMS: atom_id res chain seq x y z
N ASN A 1 49.96 -36.79 19.52
CA ASN A 1 48.82 -36.55 20.44
C ASN A 1 47.65 -36.01 19.64
N SER A 2 46.73 -36.94 19.33
CA SER A 2 45.33 -36.72 18.95
C SER A 2 44.62 -35.81 19.97
N ILE A 3 43.58 -35.06 19.63
CA ILE A 3 42.19 -35.56 19.48
C ILE A 3 41.36 -34.56 18.66
N ASN A 4 40.54 -35.11 17.76
CA ASN A 4 39.39 -34.50 17.09
C ASN A 4 38.25 -34.28 18.09
N GLU A 5 37.58 -33.13 18.03
CA GLU A 5 36.18 -33.01 18.49
C GLU A 5 35.32 -32.46 17.36
N ASN A 6 34.72 -33.40 16.61
CA ASN A 6 33.47 -33.20 15.92
C ASN A 6 32.36 -33.36 16.96
N LEU A 7 31.59 -32.30 17.22
CA LEU A 7 30.29 -32.41 17.87
C LEU A 7 29.22 -31.96 16.88
N SER A 8 28.58 -32.97 16.31
CA SER A 8 27.33 -32.90 15.58
C SER A 8 26.18 -32.53 16.52
N LEU A 9 25.48 -31.45 16.22
CA LEU A 9 24.11 -31.25 16.66
C LEU A 9 23.22 -31.35 15.41
N GLN A 10 22.72 -32.56 15.17
CA GLN A 10 21.50 -32.76 14.40
C GLN A 10 20.32 -32.53 15.34
N SER A 11 19.45 -31.59 14.99
CA SER A 11 18.06 -31.58 15.42
C SER A 11 17.20 -31.21 14.22
N GLU A 12 16.50 -32.23 13.72
CA GLU A 12 15.19 -32.22 13.05
C GLU A 12 14.72 -30.89 12.44
N TYR A 13 14.84 -30.80 11.12
CA TYR A 13 14.06 -29.87 10.30
C TYR A 13 13.01 -30.70 9.57
N ASP A 14 11.80 -30.73 10.12
CA ASP A 14 10.63 -31.26 9.43
C ASP A 14 10.33 -30.40 8.20
N GLY A 15 10.03 -31.08 7.10
CA GLY A 15 9.92 -30.47 5.77
C GLY A 15 8.76 -29.48 5.66
N GLU A 16 9.05 -28.20 5.78
CA GLU A 16 8.19 -27.16 5.21
C GLU A 16 8.42 -27.10 3.70
N LYS A 17 7.41 -27.51 2.94
CA LYS A 17 7.28 -27.12 1.53
C LYS A 17 7.33 -25.58 1.47
N ARG A 18 8.43 -25.03 0.97
CA ARG A 18 8.46 -23.66 0.46
C ARG A 18 7.37 -23.53 -0.61
N ILE A 19 6.29 -22.84 -0.28
CA ILE A 19 5.33 -22.38 -1.28
C ILE A 19 6.01 -21.23 -2.00
N ASP A 20 6.45 -21.49 -3.23
CA ASP A 20 6.99 -20.48 -4.12
C ASP A 20 5.82 -19.70 -4.76
N PHE A 21 5.48 -18.55 -4.15
CA PHE A 21 4.44 -17.65 -4.64
C PHE A 21 4.87 -16.83 -5.88
N SER A 22 6.11 -16.98 -6.36
CA SER A 22 6.61 -16.17 -7.49
C SER A 22 6.01 -16.55 -8.85
N ASN A 23 5.27 -17.66 -8.95
CA ASN A 23 4.78 -18.20 -10.23
C ASN A 23 3.29 -18.58 -10.27
N SER A 24 2.50 -18.31 -9.24
CA SER A 24 1.05 -18.59 -9.28
C SER A 24 0.28 -17.38 -9.81
N LYS A 25 0.14 -17.28 -11.14
CA LYS A 25 -1.05 -16.58 -11.66
C LYS A 25 -2.28 -17.36 -11.18
N PRO A 26 -3.32 -16.70 -10.64
CA PRO A 26 -4.57 -17.37 -10.25
C PRO A 26 -5.07 -18.17 -11.45
N LYS A 27 -5.20 -19.48 -11.29
CA LYS A 27 -5.50 -20.37 -12.43
C LYS A 27 -6.98 -20.39 -12.75
N ASP A 28 -7.83 -20.05 -11.79
CA ASP A 28 -9.28 -20.08 -11.92
C ASP A 28 -9.98 -18.92 -11.19
N LYS A 29 -11.25 -18.70 -11.53
CA LYS A 29 -12.11 -17.67 -10.94
C LYS A 29 -12.27 -17.84 -9.42
N ASP A 30 -12.25 -19.08 -8.94
CA ASP A 30 -12.37 -19.43 -7.51
C ASP A 30 -11.16 -18.95 -6.69
N ASP A 31 -9.94 -18.94 -7.26
CA ASP A 31 -8.75 -18.41 -6.58
C ASP A 31 -8.89 -16.89 -6.36
N LEU A 32 -9.38 -16.17 -7.39
CA LEU A 32 -9.56 -14.73 -7.33
C LEU A 32 -10.62 -14.32 -6.31
N ASP A 33 -11.67 -15.14 -6.15
CA ASP A 33 -12.74 -14.89 -5.19
C ASP A 33 -12.28 -15.20 -3.75
N GLN A 34 -11.45 -16.24 -3.52
CA GLN A 34 -10.79 -16.46 -2.21
C GLN A 34 -9.88 -15.31 -1.77
N PHE A 35 -9.12 -14.70 -2.70
CA PHE A 35 -8.28 -13.55 -2.38
C PHE A 35 -9.09 -12.31 -1.97
N LYS A 36 -10.21 -12.06 -2.64
CA LYS A 36 -11.14 -10.99 -2.23
C LYS A 36 -11.74 -11.28 -0.86
N ASP A 37 -12.07 -12.54 -0.57
CA ASP A 37 -12.61 -12.93 0.73
C ASP A 37 -11.59 -12.70 1.86
N LEU A 38 -10.31 -13.02 1.65
CA LEU A 38 -9.23 -12.72 2.61
C LEU A 38 -9.01 -11.22 2.79
N GLN A 39 -9.08 -10.43 1.72
CA GLN A 39 -8.96 -8.97 1.80
C GLN A 39 -10.14 -8.36 2.57
N ASN A 40 -11.35 -8.82 2.27
CA ASN A 40 -12.56 -8.42 2.98
C ASN A 40 -12.44 -8.80 4.46
N LEU A 41 -12.00 -10.02 4.79
CA LEU A 41 -11.76 -10.49 6.16
C LEU A 41 -10.71 -9.63 6.88
N PHE A 42 -9.60 -9.31 6.21
CA PHE A 42 -8.57 -8.43 6.75
C PHE A 42 -9.13 -7.05 7.09
N CYS A 43 -9.96 -6.51 6.20
CA CYS A 43 -10.56 -5.19 6.35
C CYS A 43 -11.73 -5.14 7.33
N SER A 44 -12.53 -6.21 7.45
CA SER A 44 -13.70 -6.27 8.33
C SER A 44 -13.39 -6.81 9.73
N GLU A 45 -12.50 -7.80 9.85
CA GLU A 45 -12.27 -8.52 11.11
C GLU A 45 -11.01 -8.06 11.85
N PHE A 46 -9.91 -7.78 11.16
CA PHE A 46 -8.63 -7.47 11.81
C PHE A 46 -8.43 -5.98 12.11
N PHE A 47 -9.14 -5.10 11.40
CA PHE A 47 -9.05 -3.66 11.56
C PHE A 47 -10.41 -2.98 11.42
N PRO A 48 -11.38 -3.27 12.33
CA PRO A 48 -12.68 -2.61 12.26
C PRO A 48 -12.49 -1.10 12.27
N LEU A 49 -13.03 -0.44 11.25
CA LEU A 49 -13.02 1.02 11.12
C LEU A 49 -13.57 1.61 12.41
N PRO A 50 -12.85 2.49 13.14
CA PRO A 50 -13.45 3.18 14.27
C PRO A 50 -14.54 4.11 13.72
N GLU A 51 -15.81 3.71 13.94
CA GLU A 51 -17.00 4.24 13.25
C GLU A 51 -17.19 5.77 13.31
N THR A 52 -16.48 6.49 14.20
CA THR A 52 -16.81 7.90 14.49
C THR A 52 -15.65 8.89 14.54
N SER A 53 -14.39 8.47 14.32
CA SER A 53 -13.24 9.39 14.50
C SER A 53 -12.54 9.82 13.20
N PHE A 54 -12.80 9.15 12.08
CA PHE A 54 -12.16 9.46 10.81
C PHE A 54 -13.12 10.17 9.85
N ARG A 55 -12.56 11.07 9.05
CA ARG A 55 -13.29 11.73 7.96
C ARG A 55 -12.91 11.09 6.64
N LYS A 56 -13.91 10.65 5.88
CA LYS A 56 -13.75 10.24 4.48
C LYS A 56 -13.67 11.46 3.57
N VAL A 57 -12.71 11.47 2.66
CA VAL A 57 -12.51 12.50 1.64
C VAL A 57 -12.51 11.83 0.27
N GLU A 58 -13.46 12.20 -0.58
CA GLU A 58 -13.47 11.76 -1.97
C GLU A 58 -12.40 12.48 -2.78
N LEU A 59 -11.67 11.72 -3.59
CA LEU A 59 -10.54 12.16 -4.41
C LEU A 59 -10.81 11.88 -5.89
N ASN A 60 -10.29 12.76 -6.75
CA ASN A 60 -10.32 12.60 -8.20
C ASN A 60 -8.89 12.50 -8.73
N PHE A 61 -8.47 11.30 -9.12
CA PHE A 61 -7.11 11.03 -9.55
C PHE A 61 -6.82 11.48 -10.98
N ASN A 62 -7.85 11.86 -11.76
CA ASN A 62 -7.64 12.46 -13.08
C ASN A 62 -6.87 13.79 -13.01
N ASN A 63 -6.84 14.44 -11.85
CA ASN A 63 -6.09 15.67 -11.63
C ASN A 63 -4.57 15.46 -11.60
N PHE A 64 -4.09 14.21 -11.50
CA PHE A 64 -2.68 13.87 -11.32
C PHE A 64 -2.06 13.15 -12.53
N VAL A 65 -2.84 12.87 -13.57
CA VAL A 65 -2.35 12.24 -14.81
C VAL A 65 -2.10 13.28 -15.89
N LYS A 66 -1.19 12.97 -16.83
CA LYS A 66 -1.02 13.82 -18.01
C LYS A 66 -2.25 13.73 -18.90
N LYS A 67 -2.48 14.77 -19.70
CA LYS A 67 -3.60 14.81 -20.65
C LYS A 67 -3.55 13.58 -21.59
N GLY A 68 -4.62 12.79 -21.58
CA GLY A 68 -4.77 11.58 -22.40
C GLY A 68 -4.36 10.29 -21.70
N GLU A 69 -3.70 10.35 -20.55
CA GLU A 69 -3.45 9.19 -19.70
C GLU A 69 -4.67 8.89 -18.81
N LYS A 70 -4.79 7.65 -18.37
CA LYS A 70 -5.84 7.22 -17.43
C LYS A 70 -5.18 6.60 -16.20
N PRO A 71 -5.57 7.00 -14.98
CA PRO A 71 -5.11 6.33 -13.78
C PRO A 71 -5.68 4.90 -13.72
N LEU A 72 -5.11 4.04 -12.87
CA LEU A 72 -5.69 2.73 -12.57
C LEU A 72 -7.11 2.89 -12.00
N ILE A 73 -7.32 3.94 -11.21
CA ILE A 73 -8.62 4.31 -10.65
C ILE A 73 -8.84 5.82 -10.81
N ASN A 74 -9.98 6.22 -11.36
CA ASN A 74 -10.32 7.63 -11.59
C ASN A 74 -10.77 8.37 -10.32
N GLN A 75 -11.50 7.67 -9.44
CA GLN A 75 -12.05 8.20 -8.20
C GLN A 75 -11.85 7.19 -7.09
N GLY A 76 -11.54 7.68 -5.90
CA GLY A 76 -11.44 6.86 -4.70
C GLY A 76 -11.56 7.74 -3.48
N SER A 77 -11.33 7.16 -2.32
CA SER A 77 -11.56 7.87 -1.06
C SER A 77 -10.37 7.71 -0.14
N MET A 78 -10.15 8.70 0.73
CA MET A 78 -9.10 8.68 1.74
C MET A 78 -9.66 9.01 3.10
N PHE A 79 -9.21 8.28 4.13
CA PHE A 79 -9.54 8.56 5.51
C PHE A 79 -8.47 9.43 6.14
N VAL A 80 -8.91 10.50 6.80
CA VAL A 80 -8.04 11.48 7.47
C VAL A 80 -8.60 11.82 8.86
N ILE A 81 -7.80 12.41 9.74
CA ILE A 81 -8.28 12.86 11.04
C ILE A 81 -8.93 14.25 10.88
N PRO A 82 -10.15 14.50 11.39
CA PRO A 82 -10.80 15.80 11.29
C PRO A 82 -10.26 16.87 12.26
N LEU A 83 -9.19 16.58 13.00
CA LEU A 83 -8.58 17.48 13.99
C LEU A 83 -7.59 18.45 13.33
N ASN A 84 -6.98 19.33 14.15
CA ASN A 84 -6.01 20.35 13.72
C ASN A 84 -4.65 19.74 13.26
N ASP A 85 -4.71 18.81 12.32
CA ASP A 85 -3.57 18.21 11.61
C ASP A 85 -3.43 18.88 10.24
N ILE A 86 -2.23 19.36 9.93
CA ILE A 86 -1.99 20.15 8.73
C ILE A 86 -2.19 19.33 7.46
N VAL A 87 -1.78 18.06 7.48
CA VAL A 87 -1.89 17.16 6.32
C VAL A 87 -3.35 16.87 6.03
N SER A 88 -4.11 16.43 7.04
CA SER A 88 -5.54 16.16 6.95
C SER A 88 -6.32 17.40 6.52
N ASN A 89 -6.02 18.58 7.05
CA ASN A 89 -6.69 19.82 6.68
C ASN A 89 -6.42 20.22 5.22
N GLY A 90 -5.19 20.04 4.73
CA GLY A 90 -4.86 20.23 3.32
C GLY A 90 -5.69 19.31 2.43
N ILE A 91 -5.74 18.02 2.76
CA ILE A 91 -6.50 17.02 1.99
C ILE A 91 -8.00 17.30 2.02
N ILE A 92 -8.55 17.67 3.18
CA ILE A 92 -9.97 17.99 3.34
C ILE A 92 -10.38 19.15 2.43
N SER A 93 -9.61 20.24 2.47
CA SER A 93 -9.95 21.51 1.83
C SER A 93 -9.55 21.55 0.36
N GLY A 94 -8.31 21.16 0.06
CA GLY A 94 -7.72 21.22 -1.28
C GLY A 94 -7.80 19.91 -2.08
N LYS A 95 -8.34 18.83 -1.48
CA LYS A 95 -8.34 17.47 -2.08
C LYS A 95 -6.94 17.01 -2.48
N SER A 96 -5.92 17.57 -1.83
CA SER A 96 -4.51 17.30 -2.08
C SER A 96 -3.65 17.67 -0.89
N TRP A 97 -2.48 17.03 -0.82
CA TRP A 97 -1.37 17.43 0.04
C TRP A 97 -0.14 17.62 -0.84
N GLU A 98 0.64 18.68 -0.61
CA GLU A 98 1.90 18.94 -1.36
C GLU A 98 1.76 18.64 -2.86
N TYR A 99 0.82 19.34 -3.50
CA TYR A 99 0.39 19.04 -4.87
C TYR A 99 1.55 19.10 -5.86
N THR A 100 2.41 20.10 -5.74
CA THR A 100 3.57 20.29 -6.63
C THR A 100 4.57 19.14 -6.48
N GLU A 101 4.87 18.75 -5.25
CA GLU A 101 5.77 17.65 -4.91
C GLU A 101 5.19 16.32 -5.38
N THR A 102 3.88 16.12 -5.20
CA THR A 102 3.16 14.95 -5.72
C THR A 102 3.36 14.81 -7.23
N LEU A 103 3.22 15.90 -7.99
CA LEU A 103 3.46 15.88 -9.44
C LEU A 103 4.93 15.60 -9.80
N GLN A 104 5.88 16.11 -9.02
CA GLN A 104 7.31 15.85 -9.24
C GLN A 104 7.65 14.36 -9.02
N MET A 105 7.13 13.76 -7.94
CA MET A 105 7.32 12.32 -7.67
C MET A 105 6.71 11.47 -8.81
N LEU A 106 5.53 11.84 -9.30
CA LEU A 106 4.89 11.14 -10.43
C LEU A 106 5.70 11.25 -11.73
N ALA A 107 6.31 12.41 -11.98
CA ALA A 107 7.19 12.59 -13.14
C ALA A 107 8.43 11.68 -13.05
N ILE A 108 9.00 11.52 -11.84
CA ILE A 108 10.13 10.61 -11.59
C ILE A 108 9.71 9.15 -11.85
N MET A 109 8.56 8.72 -11.32
CA MET A 109 8.04 7.36 -11.52
C MET A 109 7.76 7.07 -13.00
N SER A 110 7.14 8.02 -13.71
CA SER A 110 6.87 7.93 -15.15
C SER A 110 8.15 7.81 -15.98
N ARG A 111 9.19 8.58 -15.61
CA ARG A 111 10.51 8.50 -16.25
C ARG A 111 11.20 7.17 -15.97
N ALA A 112 11.14 6.66 -14.75
CA ALA A 112 11.70 5.36 -14.40
C ALA A 112 11.05 4.23 -15.23
N ALA A 113 9.71 4.22 -15.31
CA ALA A 113 8.97 3.26 -16.13
C ALA A 113 9.34 3.34 -17.62
N SER A 114 9.51 4.57 -18.15
CA SER A 114 9.87 4.80 -19.56
C SER A 114 11.32 4.44 -19.89
N ASN A 115 12.22 4.48 -18.90
CA ASN A 115 13.64 4.15 -19.05
C ASN A 115 13.93 2.64 -18.93
N GLY A 116 12.91 1.79 -19.00
CA GLY A 116 13.07 0.33 -18.98
C GLY A 116 13.33 -0.25 -17.59
N VAL A 117 13.08 0.51 -16.51
CA VAL A 117 13.00 -0.10 -15.17
C VAL A 117 11.75 -0.98 -15.15
N ASN A 118 11.96 -2.30 -15.15
CA ASN A 118 10.87 -3.25 -15.01
C ASN A 118 10.21 -3.01 -13.65
N THR A 119 8.97 -2.53 -13.70
CA THR A 119 8.09 -2.35 -12.54
C THR A 119 8.70 -1.48 -11.43
N PRO A 120 8.77 -0.15 -11.58
CA PRO A 120 9.32 0.73 -10.55
C PRO A 120 8.46 0.70 -9.28
N TYR A 121 9.13 0.74 -8.13
CA TYR A 121 8.51 0.83 -6.81
C TYR A 121 8.70 2.22 -6.22
N PHE A 122 7.63 2.77 -5.63
CA PHE A 122 7.67 3.95 -4.80
C PHE A 122 7.85 3.54 -3.33
N LEU A 123 8.89 4.04 -2.67
CA LEU A 123 9.18 3.77 -1.26
C LEU A 123 8.76 4.99 -0.43
N ASP A 124 7.76 4.81 0.42
CA ASP A 124 7.16 5.86 1.27
C ASP A 124 7.49 5.60 2.75
N ILE A 125 8.48 6.32 3.29
CA ILE A 125 8.92 6.17 4.67
C ILE A 125 8.32 7.29 5.51
N GLY A 126 7.54 6.93 6.53
CA GLY A 126 6.74 7.90 7.27
C GLY A 126 5.53 8.32 6.45
N SER A 127 4.80 7.35 5.91
CA SER A 127 3.69 7.57 4.98
C SER A 127 2.56 8.42 5.56
N ASN A 128 2.54 8.63 6.88
CA ASN A 128 1.55 9.39 7.61
C ASN A 128 0.14 8.83 7.29
N VAL A 129 -0.84 9.68 7.03
CA VAL A 129 -2.18 9.28 6.57
C VAL A 129 -2.19 8.56 5.20
N GLY A 130 -1.06 8.51 4.49
CA GLY A 130 -0.86 7.72 3.28
C GLY A 130 -1.09 8.46 1.97
N TRP A 131 -0.97 9.80 1.93
CA TRP A 131 -1.29 10.60 0.74
C TRP A 131 -0.50 10.18 -0.50
N PHE A 132 0.83 10.20 -0.42
CA PHE A 132 1.69 9.90 -1.57
C PHE A 132 1.48 8.46 -2.04
N SER A 133 1.50 7.51 -1.11
CA SER A 133 1.20 6.11 -1.40
C SER A 133 -0.15 5.91 -2.10
N THR A 134 -1.20 6.62 -1.67
CA THR A 134 -2.53 6.54 -2.26
C THR A 134 -2.53 7.06 -3.70
N VAL A 135 -1.93 8.22 -3.96
CA VAL A 135 -1.85 8.78 -5.33
C VAL A 135 -1.04 7.86 -6.25
N MET A 136 0.11 7.36 -5.79
CA MET A 136 0.96 6.46 -6.58
C MET A 136 0.23 5.17 -6.95
N ALA A 137 -0.44 4.56 -5.99
CA ALA A 137 -1.24 3.34 -6.19
C ALA A 137 -2.43 3.59 -7.12
N ALA A 138 -3.12 4.73 -6.98
CA ALA A 138 -4.23 5.11 -7.87
C ALA A 138 -3.79 5.26 -9.32
N LEU A 139 -2.54 5.66 -9.56
CA LEU A 139 -1.93 5.76 -10.89
C LEU A 139 -1.28 4.45 -11.36
N GLY A 140 -1.36 3.38 -10.56
CA GLY A 140 -0.97 2.03 -10.93
C GLY A 140 0.48 1.65 -10.60
N TYR A 141 1.24 2.53 -9.95
CA TYR A 141 2.58 2.22 -9.47
C TYR A 141 2.54 1.31 -8.26
N ASN A 142 3.55 0.45 -8.11
CA ASN A 142 3.71 -0.35 -6.91
C ASN A 142 4.33 0.50 -5.79
N VAL A 143 3.86 0.29 -4.56
CA VAL A 143 4.24 1.08 -3.39
C VAL A 143 4.67 0.16 -2.26
N ILE A 144 5.74 0.53 -1.58
CA ILE A 144 6.11 0.00 -0.27
C ILE A 144 6.06 1.16 0.71
N ALA A 145 5.18 1.07 1.70
CA ALA A 145 4.90 2.15 2.63
C ALA A 145 5.18 1.72 4.07
N PHE A 146 5.74 2.63 4.85
CA PHE A 146 6.07 2.43 6.26
C PHE A 146 5.52 3.57 7.11
N ASP A 147 4.89 3.23 8.23
CA ASP A 147 4.57 4.21 9.26
C ASP A 147 4.71 3.58 10.66
N ALA A 148 5.23 4.35 11.62
CA ALA A 148 5.41 3.88 12.99
C ALA A 148 4.19 4.15 13.87
N MET A 149 3.38 5.16 13.55
CA MET A 149 2.24 5.57 14.36
C MET A 149 1.02 4.71 14.06
N LYS A 150 0.45 4.09 15.11
CA LYS A 150 -0.76 3.26 14.98
C LYS A 150 -1.95 4.03 14.41
N SER A 151 -2.11 5.32 14.76
CA SER A 151 -3.18 6.17 14.23
C SER A 151 -3.09 6.36 12.72
N ASN A 152 -1.89 6.64 12.21
CA ASN A 152 -1.62 6.78 10.78
C ASN A 152 -1.86 5.45 10.05
N ALA A 153 -1.40 4.36 10.65
CA ALA A 153 -1.62 3.02 10.12
C ALA A 153 -3.10 2.64 10.02
N LEU A 154 -3.93 3.04 10.99
CA LEU A 154 -5.38 2.82 10.94
C LEU A 154 -6.04 3.64 9.83
N LEU A 155 -5.68 4.91 9.65
CA LEU A 155 -6.20 5.76 8.57
C LEU A 155 -5.82 5.21 7.20
N PHE A 156 -4.56 4.84 7.04
CA PHE A 156 -4.08 4.37 5.76
C PHE A 156 -4.65 2.99 5.42
N ARG A 157 -4.75 2.07 6.39
CA ARG A 157 -5.47 0.79 6.18
C ARG A 157 -6.93 0.99 5.83
N SER A 158 -7.64 1.89 6.52
CA SER A 158 -9.02 2.26 6.17
C SER A 158 -9.13 2.73 4.73
N THR A 159 -8.17 3.57 4.29
CA THR A 159 -8.07 4.04 2.91
C THR A 159 -7.86 2.88 1.94
N LEU A 160 -6.95 1.96 2.21
CA LEU A 160 -6.70 0.81 1.33
C LEU A 160 -7.92 -0.13 1.25
N CYS A 161 -8.60 -0.37 2.37
CA CYS A 161 -9.79 -1.22 2.43
C CYS A 161 -10.95 -0.68 1.60
N GLU A 162 -11.15 0.64 1.58
CA GLU A 162 -12.16 1.29 0.75
C GLU A 162 -11.79 1.32 -0.74
N ASN A 163 -10.52 1.04 -1.07
CA ASN A 163 -10.01 1.08 -2.44
C ASN A 163 -9.25 -0.21 -2.81
N PRO A 164 -9.94 -1.34 -3.02
CA PRO A 164 -9.30 -2.64 -3.17
C PRO A 164 -8.24 -2.71 -4.27
N LYS A 165 -8.47 -2.06 -5.41
CA LYS A 165 -7.49 -1.98 -6.52
C LYS A 165 -6.23 -1.21 -6.18
N MET A 166 -6.29 -0.23 -5.27
CA MET A 166 -5.09 0.44 -4.75
C MET A 166 -4.36 -0.45 -3.76
N MET A 167 -5.10 -1.17 -2.93
CA MET A 167 -4.51 -2.11 -1.96
C MET A 167 -3.68 -3.19 -2.65
N GLU A 168 -4.09 -3.68 -3.82
CA GLU A 168 -3.30 -4.61 -4.66
C GLU A 168 -1.91 -4.04 -5.06
N LYS A 169 -1.73 -2.72 -5.01
CA LYS A 169 -0.48 -2.03 -5.37
C LYS A 169 0.38 -1.67 -4.17
N VAL A 170 -0.12 -1.83 -2.95
CA VAL A 170 0.52 -1.30 -1.74
C VAL A 170 0.92 -2.44 -0.81
N THR A 171 2.22 -2.53 -0.54
CA THR A 171 2.74 -3.27 0.62
C THR A 171 2.91 -2.29 1.78
N PHE A 172 2.02 -2.33 2.77
CA PHE A 172 2.09 -1.44 3.93
C PHE A 172 2.60 -2.16 5.18
N ILE A 173 3.64 -1.60 5.79
CA ILE A 173 4.30 -2.14 6.98
C ILE A 173 4.16 -1.12 8.11
N ASN A 174 3.43 -1.49 9.16
CA ASN A 174 3.39 -0.73 10.39
C ASN A 174 4.33 -1.38 11.42
N LYS A 175 5.40 -0.68 11.79
CA LYS A 175 6.29 -1.09 12.89
C LYS A 175 6.18 -0.08 14.04
N GLY A 176 5.29 -0.36 14.99
CA GLY A 176 5.10 0.41 16.22
C GLY A 176 4.17 -0.28 17.21
#